data_AF-A0A533RSI7-F1
#
_entry.id   AF-A0A533RSI7-F1
#
_cell.length_a   1.000
_cell.length_b   1.000
_cell.length_c   1.000
_cell.angle_alpha   90.00
_cell.angle_beta   90.00
_cell.angle_gamma   90.00
#
_symmetry.space_group_name_H-M   'P 1'
#
loop_
_entity.id
_entity.type
_entity.pdbx_description
1 polymer ?
#
loop_
_entity_poly.entity_id
_entity_poly.type
_entity_poly.pdbx_seq_one_letter_code
_entity_poly.pdbx_strand_id
1 'polypeptide(L)'
;MKIKIGTKLMGATAGAMLMLCLVGILSILSRRSQWTGIDNVIYLVVGITVLLGTAGGILLTISLSRPIKKLRAVLKEVARGNLTVDVPEIRTGDEVEELADACREMLHRLKELIARISQSAQEVNVTGEKMARAAKQASGVTSQVTLAIDEVAKGSAEQTRNINDTVQFIKEFNGAISQISLGAQSQAASVAQTSEIVNQMARVIETVTANAQIVAASANKASEVAVRGGEIVNKTVSGMEQIAETVNVSAEQIKNLGELSQQIGEITQLIDGISE
;
A
#
# COMPACT_ATOMS: atom_id res chain seq x y z
N MET A 1 -73.83 33.47 -17.19
CA MET A 1 -74.01 34.27 -15.97
C MET A 1 -74.77 35.58 -16.28
N LYS A 2 -76.02 35.48 -16.74
CA LYS A 2 -76.90 36.63 -17.05
C LYS A 2 -78.26 36.56 -16.34
N ILE A 3 -78.50 35.55 -15.51
CA ILE A 3 -79.87 35.19 -15.06
C ILE A 3 -80.24 35.75 -13.66
N LYS A 4 -79.27 36.15 -12.82
CA LYS A 4 -79.59 36.57 -11.43
C LYS A 4 -79.90 38.06 -11.22
N ILE A 5 -79.81 38.89 -12.26
CA ILE A 5 -80.29 40.28 -12.20
C ILE A 5 -81.76 40.34 -12.61
N GLY A 6 -82.19 39.48 -13.55
CA GLY A 6 -83.58 39.39 -13.99
C GLY A 6 -84.54 39.01 -12.85
N THR A 7 -84.16 38.11 -11.95
CA THR A 7 -85.05 37.69 -10.84
C THR A 7 -85.17 38.73 -9.73
N LYS A 8 -84.11 39.51 -9.43
CA LYS A 8 -84.21 40.64 -8.49
C LYS A 8 -84.97 41.84 -9.08
N LEU A 9 -84.83 42.08 -10.38
CA LEU A 9 -85.64 43.09 -11.08
C LEU A 9 -87.10 42.63 -11.19
N MET A 10 -87.37 41.34 -11.48
CA MET A 10 -88.73 40.78 -11.55
C MET A 10 -89.46 40.78 -10.20
N GLY A 11 -88.76 40.52 -9.09
CA GLY A 11 -89.34 40.64 -7.75
C GLY A 11 -89.72 42.09 -7.42
N ALA A 12 -88.86 43.05 -7.77
CA ALA A 12 -89.13 44.48 -7.59
C ALA A 12 -90.26 44.98 -8.50
N THR A 13 -90.34 44.51 -9.76
CA THR A 13 -91.41 44.89 -10.69
C THR A 13 -92.75 44.25 -10.36
N ALA A 14 -92.76 43.00 -9.87
CA ALA A 14 -93.99 42.34 -9.42
C ALA A 14 -94.56 43.01 -8.17
N GLY A 15 -93.70 43.41 -7.22
CA GLY A 15 -94.09 44.21 -6.05
C GLY A 15 -94.61 45.60 -6.43
N ALA A 16 -93.95 46.28 -7.37
CA ALA A 16 -94.40 47.58 -7.88
C ALA A 16 -95.75 47.49 -8.62
N MET A 17 -95.98 46.42 -9.39
CA MET A 17 -97.23 46.21 -10.14
C MET A 17 -98.40 45.86 -9.21
N LEU A 18 -98.19 45.03 -8.18
CA LEU A 18 -99.19 44.76 -7.14
C LEU A 18 -99.56 46.02 -6.35
N MET A 19 -98.57 46.85 -6.02
CA MET A 19 -98.80 48.15 -5.37
C MET A 19 -99.58 49.11 -6.27
N LEU A 20 -99.24 49.22 -7.56
CA LEU A 20 -99.97 50.05 -8.52
C LEU A 20 -101.43 49.60 -8.70
N CYS A 21 -101.69 48.29 -8.73
CA CYS A 21 -103.05 47.75 -8.76
C CYS A 21 -103.83 48.06 -7.47
N LEU A 22 -103.19 47.93 -6.29
CA LEU A 22 -103.80 48.30 -5.00
C LEU A 22 -104.14 49.79 -4.94
N VAL A 23 -103.26 50.66 -5.43
CA VAL A 23 -103.48 52.11 -5.54
C VAL A 23 -104.63 52.44 -6.50
N GLY A 24 -104.67 51.76 -7.65
CA GLY A 24 -105.76 51.88 -8.61
C GLY A 24 -107.11 51.52 -7.99
N ILE A 25 -107.18 50.42 -7.24
CA ILE A 25 -108.41 49.98 -6.54
C ILE A 25 -108.79 50.95 -5.40
N LEU A 26 -107.81 51.44 -4.63
CA LEU A 26 -108.05 52.38 -3.53
C LEU A 26 -108.54 53.75 -4.05
N SER A 27 -108.06 54.21 -5.21
CA SER A 27 -108.50 55.45 -5.88
C SER A 27 -109.94 55.38 -6.39
N ILE A 28 -110.40 54.19 -6.79
CA ILE A 28 -111.77 53.97 -7.25
C ILE A 28 -112.74 53.99 -6.06
N LEU A 29 -112.30 53.50 -4.89
CA LEU A 29 -113.08 53.51 -3.65
C LEU A 29 -113.14 54.91 -3.00
N SER A 30 -112.06 55.68 -3.02
CA SER A 30 -112.01 57.03 -2.42
C SER A 30 -112.89 58.04 -3.16
N ARG A 31 -113.01 57.90 -4.49
CA ARG A 31 -113.77 58.81 -5.38
C ARG A 31 -115.28 58.89 -5.09
N ARG A 32 -115.84 57.98 -4.29
CA ARG A 32 -117.27 57.93 -3.94
C ARG A 32 -117.62 58.66 -2.63
N SER A 33 -116.64 59.20 -1.90
CA SER A 33 -116.83 59.92 -0.63
C SER A 33 -116.26 61.35 -0.69
N GLN A 34 -116.86 62.32 0.00
CA GLN A 34 -116.48 63.77 -0.01
C GLN A 34 -115.12 64.07 0.67
N TRP A 35 -114.14 63.16 0.60
CA TRP A 35 -112.86 63.23 1.32
C TRP A 35 -111.68 63.40 0.35
N THR A 36 -111.52 64.59 -0.23
CA THR A 36 -110.41 64.93 -1.14
C THR A 36 -109.02 64.88 -0.48
N GLY A 37 -108.94 64.75 0.85
CA GLY A 37 -107.69 64.61 1.58
C GLY A 37 -107.05 63.21 1.54
N ILE A 38 -107.82 62.16 1.24
CA ILE A 38 -107.34 60.76 1.32
C ILE A 38 -106.43 60.39 0.12
N ASP A 39 -106.71 60.93 -1.07
CA ASP A 39 -105.93 60.61 -2.28
C ASP A 39 -104.48 61.11 -2.22
N ASN A 40 -104.24 62.29 -1.65
CA ASN A 40 -102.89 62.84 -1.46
C ASN A 40 -102.04 61.99 -0.49
N VAL A 41 -102.67 61.41 0.53
CA VAL A 41 -101.99 60.55 1.51
C VAL A 41 -101.54 59.24 0.85
N ILE A 42 -102.37 58.66 -0.02
CA ILE A 42 -102.04 57.42 -0.74
C ILE A 42 -100.82 57.63 -1.65
N TYR A 43 -100.79 58.70 -2.45
CA TYR A 43 -99.64 58.98 -3.33
C TYR A 43 -98.35 59.24 -2.56
N LEU A 44 -98.42 59.90 -1.39
CA LEU A 44 -97.25 60.10 -0.53
C LEU A 44 -96.71 58.78 0.02
N VAL A 45 -97.57 57.89 0.51
CA VAL A 45 -97.18 56.58 1.05
C VAL A 45 -96.55 55.69 -0.04
N VAL A 46 -97.12 55.71 -1.24
CA VAL A 46 -96.59 54.96 -2.39
C VAL A 46 -95.25 55.53 -2.83
N GLY A 47 -95.14 56.86 -2.91
CA GLY A 47 -93.89 57.55 -3.20
C GLY A 47 -92.79 57.17 -2.21
N ILE A 48 -93.10 57.20 -0.90
CA ILE A 48 -92.15 56.85 0.17
C ILE A 48 -91.75 55.37 0.10
N THR A 49 -92.68 54.45 -0.13
CA THR A 49 -92.36 53.01 -0.21
C THR A 49 -91.51 52.67 -1.45
N VAL A 50 -91.77 53.28 -2.59
CA VAL A 50 -90.92 53.14 -3.79
C VAL A 50 -89.54 53.74 -3.54
N LEU A 51 -89.47 54.90 -2.88
CA LEU A 51 -88.20 55.59 -2.57
C LEU A 51 -87.37 54.78 -1.56
N LEU A 52 -87.98 54.24 -0.51
CA LEU A 52 -87.30 53.37 0.46
C LEU A 52 -86.86 52.04 -0.16
N GLY A 53 -87.69 51.44 -1.03
CA GLY A 53 -87.34 50.19 -1.73
C GLY A 53 -86.18 50.38 -2.70
N THR A 54 -86.17 51.47 -3.47
CA THR A 54 -85.08 51.81 -4.38
C THR A 54 -83.80 52.19 -3.63
N ALA A 55 -83.90 52.98 -2.55
CA ALA A 55 -82.77 53.32 -1.69
C ALA A 55 -82.15 52.06 -1.03
N GLY A 56 -82.97 51.17 -0.46
CA GLY A 56 -82.52 49.91 0.11
C GLY A 56 -81.88 48.97 -0.93
N GLY A 57 -82.43 48.91 -2.14
CA GLY A 57 -81.87 48.15 -3.25
C GLY A 57 -80.50 48.69 -3.69
N ILE A 58 -80.32 50.01 -3.74
CA ILE A 58 -79.04 50.66 -4.04
C ILE A 58 -78.02 50.39 -2.93
N LEU A 59 -78.42 50.52 -1.65
CA LEU A 59 -77.56 50.23 -0.50
C LEU A 59 -77.06 48.78 -0.53
N LEU A 60 -77.93 47.79 -0.65
CA LEU A 60 -77.54 46.37 -0.78
C LEU A 60 -76.68 46.09 -2.01
N THR A 61 -76.88 46.84 -3.10
CA THR A 61 -76.05 46.70 -4.30
C THR A 61 -74.64 47.21 -4.05
N ILE A 62 -74.49 48.31 -3.30
CA ILE A 62 -73.21 48.94 -2.99
C ILE A 62 -72.46 48.20 -1.88
N SER A 63 -73.14 47.82 -0.79
CA SER A 63 -72.52 47.14 0.36
C SER A 63 -72.20 45.68 0.09
N LEU A 64 -73.04 44.95 -0.66
CA LEU A 64 -72.88 43.50 -0.84
C LEU A 64 -72.52 43.10 -2.28
N SER A 65 -73.33 43.54 -3.25
CA SER A 65 -73.23 43.00 -4.62
C SER A 65 -71.99 43.47 -5.38
N ARG A 66 -71.52 44.70 -5.16
CA ARG A 66 -70.32 45.23 -5.81
C ARG A 66 -69.04 44.57 -5.26
N PRO A 67 -68.79 44.51 -3.93
CA PRO A 67 -67.59 43.86 -3.38
C PRO A 67 -67.49 42.37 -3.70
N ILE A 68 -68.59 41.60 -3.59
CA ILE A 68 -68.58 40.16 -3.93
C ILE A 68 -68.25 39.94 -5.41
N LYS A 69 -68.74 40.78 -6.33
CA LYS A 69 -68.39 40.68 -7.75
C LYS A 69 -66.90 40.90 -7.99
N LYS A 70 -66.26 41.81 -7.24
CA LYS A 70 -64.81 42.04 -7.29
C LYS A 70 -64.03 40.86 -6.72
N LEU A 71 -64.39 40.36 -5.54
CA LEU A 71 -63.75 39.16 -4.94
C LEU A 71 -63.86 37.94 -5.85
N ARG A 72 -65.04 37.70 -6.43
CA ARG A 72 -65.21 36.63 -7.42
C ARG A 72 -64.32 36.80 -8.65
N ALA A 73 -64.05 38.03 -9.09
CA ALA A 73 -63.14 38.28 -10.21
C ALA A 73 -61.70 37.89 -9.83
N VAL A 74 -61.25 38.29 -8.64
CA VAL A 74 -59.93 37.88 -8.11
C VAL A 74 -59.84 36.37 -7.98
N LEU A 75 -60.82 35.72 -7.36
CA LEU A 75 -60.85 34.26 -7.22
C LEU A 75 -60.84 33.52 -8.57
N LYS A 76 -61.43 34.10 -9.63
CA LYS A 76 -61.33 33.54 -10.99
C LYS A 76 -59.93 33.64 -11.56
N GLU A 77 -59.22 34.73 -11.29
CA GLU A 77 -57.82 34.88 -11.71
C GLU A 77 -56.91 33.92 -10.94
N VAL A 78 -57.13 33.77 -9.62
CA VAL A 78 -56.45 32.77 -8.79
C VAL A 78 -56.71 31.35 -9.30
N ALA A 79 -57.95 31.01 -9.65
CA ALA A 79 -58.29 29.72 -10.24
C ALA A 79 -57.65 29.46 -11.60
N ARG A 80 -57.25 30.51 -12.33
CA ARG A 80 -56.46 30.42 -13.56
C ARG A 80 -54.95 30.37 -13.32
N GLY A 81 -54.52 30.36 -12.05
CA GLY A 81 -53.11 30.36 -11.66
C GLY A 81 -52.45 31.74 -11.62
N ASN A 82 -53.21 32.82 -11.86
CA ASN A 82 -52.71 34.18 -11.76
C ASN A 82 -52.77 34.66 -10.30
N LEU A 83 -51.74 34.33 -9.52
CA LEU A 83 -51.62 34.75 -8.13
C LEU A 83 -51.15 36.20 -7.98
N THR A 84 -50.66 36.84 -9.03
CA THR A 84 -50.12 38.20 -9.01
C THR A 84 -51.20 39.27 -8.83
N VAL A 85 -52.47 38.89 -8.85
CA VAL A 85 -53.61 39.78 -8.63
C VAL A 85 -53.75 40.11 -7.15
N ASP A 86 -54.00 41.39 -6.87
CA ASP A 86 -54.24 41.86 -5.51
C ASP A 86 -55.73 41.85 -5.16
N VAL A 87 -56.03 41.45 -3.93
CA VAL A 87 -57.38 41.57 -3.37
C VAL A 87 -57.62 43.05 -3.07
N PRO A 88 -58.64 43.69 -3.69
CA PRO A 88 -58.93 45.10 -3.44
C PRO A 88 -59.32 45.29 -1.98
N GLU A 89 -58.94 46.43 -1.42
CA GLU A 89 -59.30 46.78 -0.05
C GLU A 89 -60.81 47.06 0.03
N ILE A 90 -61.51 46.27 0.86
CA ILE A 90 -62.95 46.35 1.08
C ILE A 90 -63.13 46.64 2.58
N ARG A 91 -63.70 47.80 2.90
CA ARG A 91 -63.97 48.25 4.27
C ARG A 91 -65.46 48.47 4.46
N THR A 92 -66.20 47.37 4.62
CA THR A 92 -67.67 47.38 4.79
C THR A 92 -68.08 47.24 6.26
N GLY A 93 -67.16 46.85 7.14
CA GLY A 93 -67.40 46.65 8.58
C GLY A 93 -68.30 45.44 8.88
N ASP A 94 -68.45 44.54 7.92
CA ASP A 94 -69.36 43.38 7.95
C ASP A 94 -68.65 42.10 7.48
N GLU A 95 -69.40 41.01 7.30
CA GLU A 95 -68.87 39.71 6.90
C GLU A 95 -68.18 39.72 5.51
N VAL A 96 -68.43 40.75 4.70
CA VAL A 96 -67.81 40.90 3.37
C VAL A 96 -66.35 41.36 3.49
N GLU A 97 -66.04 42.16 4.50
CA GLU A 97 -64.66 42.55 4.83
C GLU A 97 -63.87 41.34 5.35
N GLU A 98 -64.46 40.56 6.26
CA GLU A 98 -63.83 39.33 6.78
C GLU A 98 -63.54 38.32 5.65
N LEU A 99 -64.47 38.16 4.70
CA LEU A 99 -64.24 37.31 3.52
C LEU A 99 -63.11 37.84 2.62
N ALA A 100 -62.99 39.17 2.47
CA ALA A 100 -61.92 39.77 1.69
C ALA A 100 -60.55 39.53 2.32
N ASP A 101 -60.46 39.63 3.65
CA ASP A 101 -59.24 39.39 4.40
C ASP A 101 -58.84 37.92 4.39
N ALA A 102 -59.78 37.00 4.62
CA ALA A 102 -59.53 35.57 4.49
C ALA A 102 -59.05 35.19 3.07
N CYS A 103 -59.63 35.80 2.03
CA CYS A 103 -59.18 35.62 0.64
C CYS A 103 -57.76 36.12 0.43
N ARG A 104 -57.39 37.24 1.06
CA ARG A 104 -56.04 37.83 0.98
C ARG A 104 -55.01 36.93 1.67
N GLU A 105 -55.34 36.42 2.85
CA GLU A 105 -54.48 35.48 3.57
C GLU A 105 -54.25 34.19 2.76
N MET A 106 -55.31 33.62 2.17
CA MET A 106 -55.20 32.45 1.29
C MET A 106 -54.26 32.72 0.11
N LEU A 107 -54.43 33.86 -0.57
CA LEU A 107 -53.56 34.25 -1.69
C LEU A 107 -52.11 34.41 -1.26
N HIS A 108 -51.87 35.00 -0.09
CA HIS A 108 -50.53 35.15 0.47
C HIS A 108 -49.88 33.80 0.77
N ARG A 109 -50.59 32.90 1.47
CA ARG A 109 -50.10 31.54 1.77
C ARG A 109 -49.83 30.72 0.51
N LEU A 110 -50.66 30.86 -0.53
CA LEU A 110 -50.41 30.21 -1.82
C LEU A 110 -49.15 30.74 -2.50
N LYS A 111 -48.92 32.06 -2.50
CA LYS A 111 -47.68 32.67 -3.02
C LYS A 111 -46.44 32.14 -2.28
N GLU A 112 -46.48 32.07 -0.96
CA GLU A 112 -45.39 31.53 -0.15
C GLU A 112 -45.12 30.06 -0.44
N LEU A 113 -46.17 29.23 -0.56
CA LEU A 113 -46.03 27.83 -0.90
C LEU A 113 -45.38 27.63 -2.28
N ILE A 114 -45.80 28.39 -3.30
CA ILE A 114 -45.19 28.34 -4.63
C ILE A 114 -43.72 28.78 -4.59
N ALA A 115 -43.39 29.83 -3.84
CA ALA A 115 -42.02 30.27 -3.66
C ALA A 115 -41.15 29.17 -3.01
N ARG A 116 -41.66 28.51 -1.95
CA ARG A 116 -40.97 27.38 -1.31
C ARG A 116 -40.80 26.20 -2.26
N ILE A 117 -41.83 25.82 -3.02
CA ILE A 117 -41.76 24.75 -4.02
C ILE A 117 -40.72 25.06 -5.08
N SER A 118 -40.68 26.30 -5.58
CA SER A 118 -39.70 26.74 -6.58
C SER A 118 -38.27 26.68 -6.02
N GLN A 119 -38.07 27.13 -4.77
CA GLN A 119 -36.78 27.03 -4.10
C GLN A 119 -36.35 25.57 -3.89
N SER A 120 -37.26 24.70 -3.43
CA SER A 120 -36.99 23.27 -3.26
C SER A 120 -36.67 22.60 -4.59
N ALA A 121 -37.36 22.95 -5.68
CA ALA A 121 -37.05 22.43 -7.01
C ALA A 121 -35.63 22.82 -7.46
N GLN A 122 -35.21 24.05 -7.18
CA GLN A 122 -33.85 24.50 -7.48
C GLN A 122 -32.80 23.77 -6.64
N GLU A 123 -33.07 23.54 -5.36
CA GLU A 123 -32.17 22.78 -4.48
C GLU A 123 -32.04 21.32 -4.92
N VAL A 124 -33.14 20.69 -5.34
CA VAL A 124 -33.13 19.35 -5.94
C VAL A 124 -32.30 19.33 -7.22
N ASN A 125 -32.42 20.35 -8.08
CA ASN A 125 -31.61 20.45 -9.29
C ASN A 125 -30.10 20.55 -8.98
N VAL A 126 -29.72 21.41 -8.04
CA VAL A 126 -28.32 21.54 -7.58
C VAL A 126 -27.81 20.24 -6.96
N THR A 127 -28.64 19.56 -6.18
CA THR A 127 -28.31 18.27 -5.56
C THR A 127 -28.13 17.18 -6.61
N GLY A 128 -28.97 17.16 -7.66
CA GLY A 128 -28.83 16.28 -8.82
C GLY A 128 -27.50 16.49 -9.55
N GLU A 129 -27.09 17.73 -9.78
CA GLU A 129 -25.79 18.03 -10.39
C GLU A 129 -24.62 17.56 -9.50
N LYS A 130 -24.67 17.83 -8.19
CA LYS A 130 -23.66 17.35 -7.22
C LYS A 130 -23.57 15.82 -7.23
N MET A 131 -24.71 15.13 -7.26
CA MET A 131 -24.79 13.68 -7.33
C MET A 131 -24.18 13.15 -8.64
N ALA A 132 -24.49 13.76 -9.78
CA ALA A 132 -23.93 13.37 -11.07
C ALA A 132 -22.40 13.53 -11.10
N ARG A 133 -21.87 14.62 -10.52
CA ARG A 133 -20.42 14.80 -10.38
C ARG A 133 -19.80 13.76 -9.45
N ALA A 134 -20.43 13.49 -8.31
CA ALA A 134 -19.98 12.46 -7.37
C ALA A 134 -19.96 11.06 -8.01
N ALA A 135 -20.99 10.70 -8.78
CA ALA A 135 -21.06 9.45 -9.51
C ALA A 135 -19.95 9.34 -10.58
N LYS A 136 -19.69 10.42 -11.33
CA LYS A 136 -18.59 10.46 -12.31
C LYS A 136 -17.22 10.30 -11.64
N GLN A 137 -17.01 10.97 -10.51
CA GLN A 137 -15.78 10.84 -9.72
C GLN A 137 -15.63 9.42 -9.17
N ALA A 138 -16.69 8.85 -8.59
CA ALA A 138 -16.70 7.48 -8.09
C ALA A 138 -16.34 6.48 -9.20
N SER A 139 -16.92 6.63 -10.39
CA SER A 139 -16.57 5.82 -11.56
C SER A 139 -15.08 5.94 -11.94
N GLY A 140 -14.52 7.15 -11.91
CA GLY A 140 -13.09 7.37 -12.14
C GLY A 140 -12.21 6.67 -11.09
N VAL A 141 -12.57 6.77 -9.81
CA VAL A 141 -11.89 6.07 -8.72
C VAL A 141 -11.99 4.55 -8.89
N THR A 142 -13.16 4.01 -9.22
CA THR A 142 -13.33 2.58 -9.50
C THR A 142 -12.43 2.12 -10.63
N SER A 143 -12.32 2.90 -11.72
CA SER A 143 -11.40 2.59 -12.82
C SER A 143 -9.93 2.59 -12.37
N GLN A 144 -9.52 3.54 -11.54
CA GLN A 144 -8.17 3.56 -10.96
C GLN A 144 -7.91 2.34 -10.07
N VAL A 145 -8.89 1.92 -9.27
CA VAL A 145 -8.79 0.70 -8.46
C VAL A 145 -8.63 -0.53 -9.34
N THR A 146 -9.36 -0.64 -10.45
CA THR A 146 -9.18 -1.73 -11.42
C THR A 146 -7.77 -1.77 -11.99
N LEU A 147 -7.19 -0.61 -12.33
CA LEU A 147 -5.80 -0.54 -12.80
C LEU A 147 -4.81 -0.97 -11.72
N ALA A 148 -5.01 -0.56 -10.47
CA ALA A 148 -4.18 -0.99 -9.35
C ALA A 148 -4.26 -2.50 -9.11
N ILE A 149 -5.46 -3.10 -9.27
CA ILE A 149 -5.65 -4.56 -9.17
C ILE A 149 -4.89 -5.28 -10.29
N ASP A 150 -4.91 -4.76 -11.52
CA ASP A 150 -4.15 -5.34 -12.64
C ASP A 150 -2.63 -5.28 -12.39
N GLU A 151 -2.14 -4.17 -11.85
CA GLU A 151 -0.73 -4.01 -11.49
C GLU A 151 -0.32 -4.98 -10.37
N VAL A 152 -1.16 -5.15 -9.35
CA VAL A 152 -0.94 -6.15 -8.28
C VAL A 152 -0.93 -7.57 -8.84
N ALA A 153 -1.84 -7.89 -9.78
CA ALA A 153 -1.87 -9.20 -10.42
C ALA A 153 -0.60 -9.47 -11.23
N LYS A 154 -0.11 -8.48 -12.00
CA LYS A 154 1.16 -8.55 -12.72
C LYS A 154 2.34 -8.74 -11.77
N GLY A 155 2.42 -7.94 -10.71
CA GLY A 155 3.46 -8.06 -9.69
C GLY A 155 3.46 -9.43 -9.00
N SER A 156 2.28 -9.98 -8.72
CA SER A 156 2.13 -11.34 -8.15
C SER A 156 2.61 -12.44 -9.11
N ALA A 157 2.32 -12.29 -10.41
CA ALA A 157 2.81 -13.21 -11.43
C ALA A 157 4.35 -13.14 -11.57
N GLU A 158 4.92 -11.94 -11.55
CA GLU A 158 6.38 -11.75 -11.55
C GLU A 158 7.03 -12.33 -10.28
N GLN A 159 6.43 -12.10 -9.11
CA GLN A 159 6.89 -12.68 -7.85
C GLN A 159 6.90 -14.21 -7.90
N THR A 160 5.87 -14.82 -8.50
CA THR A 160 5.82 -16.28 -8.70
C THR A 160 6.95 -16.77 -9.59
N ARG A 161 7.32 -16.00 -10.62
CA ARG A 161 8.48 -16.32 -11.47
C ARG A 161 9.79 -16.26 -10.67
N ASN A 162 10.01 -15.19 -9.91
CA ASN A 162 11.21 -15.03 -9.07
C ASN A 162 11.33 -16.13 -8.00
N ILE A 163 10.20 -16.59 -7.46
CA ILE A 163 10.17 -17.72 -6.52
C ILE A 163 10.62 -19.01 -7.22
N ASN A 164 10.15 -19.28 -8.44
CA ASN A 164 10.60 -20.47 -9.20
C ASN A 164 12.11 -20.43 -9.48
N ASP A 165 12.64 -19.27 -9.86
CA ASP A 165 14.08 -19.07 -10.06
C ASP A 165 14.86 -19.31 -8.75
N THR A 166 14.35 -18.81 -7.63
CA THR A 166 14.93 -19.04 -6.29
C THR A 166 14.93 -20.54 -5.92
N VAL A 167 13.85 -21.26 -6.21
CA VAL A 167 13.78 -22.71 -6.00
C VAL A 167 14.82 -23.44 -6.86
N GLN A 168 15.05 -22.99 -8.09
CA GLN A 168 16.11 -23.54 -8.94
C GLN A 168 17.50 -23.27 -8.34
N PHE A 169 17.79 -22.04 -7.91
CA PHE A 169 19.06 -21.73 -7.24
C PHE A 169 19.29 -22.58 -6.00
N ILE A 170 18.26 -22.84 -5.20
CA ILE A 170 18.35 -23.71 -4.02
C ILE A 170 18.70 -25.15 -4.43
N LYS A 171 18.18 -25.66 -5.56
CA LYS A 171 18.55 -27.00 -6.06
C LYS A 171 20.02 -27.06 -6.46
N GLU A 172 20.50 -26.06 -7.21
CA GLU A 172 21.91 -25.96 -7.62
C GLU A 172 22.83 -25.83 -6.40
N PHE A 173 22.43 -25.01 -5.42
CA PHE A 173 23.14 -24.82 -4.17
C PHE A 173 23.27 -26.10 -3.34
N ASN A 174 22.19 -26.88 -3.21
CA ASN A 174 22.24 -28.19 -2.57
C ASN A 174 23.18 -29.17 -3.31
N GLY A 175 23.20 -29.11 -4.65
CA GLY A 175 24.18 -29.85 -5.45
C GLY A 175 25.62 -29.48 -5.13
N ALA A 176 25.92 -28.18 -5.04
CA ALA A 176 27.24 -27.68 -4.66
C ALA A 176 27.65 -28.11 -3.24
N ILE A 177 26.73 -28.03 -2.26
CA ILE A 177 26.98 -28.53 -0.89
C ILE A 177 27.32 -30.02 -0.89
N SER A 178 26.60 -30.83 -1.67
CA SER A 178 26.87 -32.26 -1.79
C SER A 178 28.26 -32.53 -2.35
N GLN A 179 28.67 -31.79 -3.39
CA GLN A 179 30.02 -31.90 -3.95
C GLN A 179 31.11 -31.48 -2.95
N ILE A 180 30.88 -30.39 -2.20
CA ILE A 180 31.82 -29.96 -1.15
C ILE A 180 31.96 -31.04 -0.07
N SER A 181 30.85 -31.65 0.35
CA SER A 181 30.86 -32.74 1.33
C SER A 181 31.65 -33.95 0.82
N LEU A 182 31.47 -34.34 -0.44
CA LEU A 182 32.27 -35.41 -1.06
C LEU A 182 33.76 -35.03 -1.17
N GLY A 183 34.05 -33.79 -1.54
CA GLY A 183 35.42 -33.27 -1.59
C GLY A 183 36.11 -33.29 -0.22
N ALA A 184 35.41 -32.87 0.83
CA ALA A 184 35.90 -32.90 2.21
C ALA A 184 36.18 -34.33 2.69
N GLN A 185 35.33 -35.30 2.33
CA GLN A 185 35.58 -36.72 2.62
C GLN A 185 36.83 -37.25 1.90
N SER A 186 37.00 -36.91 0.62
CA SER A 186 38.20 -37.28 -0.13
C SER A 186 39.46 -36.65 0.47
N GLN A 187 39.39 -35.39 0.87
CA GLN A 187 40.48 -34.69 1.54
C GLN A 187 40.83 -35.34 2.89
N ALA A 188 39.83 -35.71 3.70
CA ALA A 188 40.06 -36.42 4.95
C ALA A 188 40.77 -37.76 4.73
N ALA A 189 40.39 -38.50 3.69
CA ALA A 189 41.08 -39.74 3.32
C ALA A 189 42.55 -39.50 2.90
N SER A 190 42.81 -38.47 2.09
CA SER A 190 44.19 -38.09 1.70
C SER A 190 45.04 -37.68 2.90
N VAL A 191 44.46 -36.95 3.86
CA VAL A 191 45.14 -36.57 5.11
C VAL A 191 45.47 -37.80 5.94
N ALA A 192 44.54 -38.75 6.08
CA ALA A 192 44.78 -39.99 6.80
C ALA A 192 45.91 -40.81 6.16
N GLN A 193 45.92 -40.92 4.83
CA GLN A 193 47.01 -41.58 4.09
C GLN A 193 48.36 -40.87 4.30
N THR A 194 48.37 -39.54 4.25
CA THR A 194 49.59 -38.74 4.47
C THR A 194 50.14 -38.97 5.88
N SER A 195 49.27 -39.01 6.89
CA SER A 195 49.65 -39.30 8.27
C SER A 195 50.30 -40.69 8.41
N GLU A 196 49.78 -41.71 7.72
CA GLU A 196 50.39 -43.03 7.68
C GLU A 196 51.79 -43.00 7.05
N ILE A 197 51.96 -42.29 5.93
CA ILE A 197 53.27 -42.12 5.29
C ILE A 197 54.25 -41.41 6.23
N VAL A 198 53.82 -40.37 6.95
CA VAL A 198 54.66 -39.67 7.94
C VAL A 198 55.08 -40.62 9.07
N ASN A 199 54.19 -41.48 9.57
CA ASN A 199 54.55 -42.50 10.56
C ASN A 199 55.53 -43.54 10.03
N GLN A 200 55.42 -43.91 8.75
CA GLN A 200 56.40 -44.79 8.10
C GLN A 200 57.75 -44.10 7.94
N MET A 201 57.76 -42.83 7.54
CA MET A 201 58.98 -42.02 7.45
C MET A 201 59.68 -41.92 8.81
N ALA A 202 58.95 -41.71 9.91
CA ALA A 202 59.52 -41.68 11.25
C ALA A 202 60.28 -42.97 11.58
N ARG A 203 59.69 -44.14 11.27
CA ARG A 203 60.33 -45.45 11.46
C ARG A 203 61.56 -45.65 10.58
N VAL A 204 61.53 -45.16 9.34
CA VAL A 204 62.69 -45.19 8.45
C VAL A 204 63.82 -44.30 8.99
N ILE A 205 63.50 -43.12 9.53
CA ILE A 205 64.49 -42.22 10.15
C ILE A 205 65.14 -42.89 11.38
N GLU A 206 64.38 -43.60 12.21
CA GLU A 206 64.95 -44.40 13.31
C GLU A 206 65.94 -45.46 12.80
N THR A 207 65.57 -46.16 11.73
CA THR A 207 66.44 -47.18 11.11
C THR A 207 67.72 -46.57 10.53
N VAL A 208 67.60 -45.42 9.85
CA VAL A 208 68.76 -44.68 9.33
C VAL A 208 69.68 -44.22 10.46
N THR A 209 69.11 -43.76 11.58
CA THR A 209 69.87 -43.35 12.76
C THR A 209 70.64 -44.53 13.37
N ALA A 210 69.99 -45.69 13.50
CA ALA A 210 70.63 -46.92 13.98
C ALA A 210 71.78 -47.37 13.05
N ASN A 211 71.56 -47.34 11.74
CA ASN A 211 72.60 -47.67 10.75
C ASN A 211 73.79 -46.70 10.84
N ALA A 212 73.55 -45.40 11.00
CA ALA A 212 74.61 -44.41 11.17
C ALA A 212 75.46 -44.68 12.42
N GLN A 213 74.85 -45.12 13.53
CA GLN A 213 75.58 -45.52 14.74
C GLN A 213 76.45 -46.77 14.51
N ILE A 214 75.93 -47.78 13.80
CA ILE A 214 76.69 -48.98 13.44
C ILE A 214 77.90 -48.62 12.56
N VAL A 215 77.70 -47.76 11.56
CA VAL A 215 78.77 -47.27 10.69
C VAL A 215 79.83 -46.52 11.48
N ALA A 216 79.43 -45.61 12.38
CA ALA A 216 80.36 -44.88 13.24
C ALA A 216 81.18 -45.82 14.15
N ALA A 217 80.53 -46.83 14.76
CA ALA A 217 81.20 -47.83 15.58
C ALA A 217 82.21 -48.67 14.76
N SER A 218 81.81 -49.05 13.54
CA SER A 218 82.67 -49.81 12.61
C SER A 218 83.87 -48.98 12.16
N ALA A 219 83.67 -47.69 11.86
CA ALA A 219 84.76 -46.76 11.53
C ALA A 219 85.74 -46.61 12.69
N ASN A 220 85.25 -46.46 13.92
CA ASN A 220 86.09 -46.43 15.12
C ASN A 220 86.89 -47.73 15.28
N LYS A 221 86.27 -48.89 15.06
CA LYS A 221 86.95 -50.18 15.15
C LYS A 221 88.01 -50.35 14.07
N ALA A 222 87.72 -49.95 12.84
CA ALA A 222 88.68 -49.96 11.74
C ALA A 222 89.88 -49.05 12.04
N SER A 223 89.64 -47.86 12.60
CA SER A 223 90.69 -46.94 13.05
C SER A 223 91.56 -47.57 14.14
N GLU A 224 90.95 -48.21 15.14
CA GLU A 224 91.68 -48.91 16.22
C GLU A 224 92.56 -50.05 15.68
N VAL A 225 92.04 -50.84 14.73
CA VAL A 225 92.81 -51.91 14.07
C VAL A 225 93.95 -51.33 13.24
N ALA A 226 93.72 -50.24 12.51
CA ALA A 226 94.76 -49.57 11.72
C ALA A 226 95.89 -49.02 12.62
N VAL A 227 95.57 -48.44 13.78
CA VAL A 227 96.56 -47.98 14.77
C VAL A 227 97.40 -49.14 15.29
N ARG A 228 96.76 -50.25 15.71
CA ARG A 228 97.48 -51.46 16.14
C ARG A 228 98.33 -52.06 15.04
N GLY A 229 97.82 -52.08 13.81
CA GLY A 229 98.60 -52.50 12.64
C GLY A 229 99.84 -51.63 12.44
N GLY A 230 99.71 -50.32 12.57
CA GLY A 230 100.83 -49.37 12.55
C GLY A 230 101.89 -49.64 13.63
N GLU A 231 101.46 -49.96 14.86
CA GLU A 231 102.38 -50.36 15.93
C GLU A 231 103.15 -51.64 15.61
N ILE A 232 102.47 -52.65 15.04
CA ILE A 232 103.10 -53.90 14.61
C ILE A 232 104.13 -53.62 13.53
N VAL A 233 103.79 -52.81 12.52
CA VAL A 233 104.73 -52.41 11.47
C VAL A 233 105.94 -51.69 12.06
N ASN A 234 105.75 -50.75 13.00
CA ASN A 234 106.88 -50.08 13.69
C ASN A 234 107.77 -51.07 14.44
N LYS A 235 107.19 -52.05 15.15
CA LYS A 235 107.98 -53.12 15.81
C LYS A 235 108.76 -53.96 14.80
N THR A 236 108.15 -54.28 13.65
CA THR A 236 108.82 -55.00 12.57
C THR A 236 109.99 -54.19 11.99
N VAL A 237 109.82 -52.89 11.77
CA VAL A 237 110.90 -52.00 11.31
C VAL A 237 112.06 -51.99 12.31
N SER A 238 111.77 -51.80 13.60
CA SER A 238 112.81 -51.82 14.65
C SER A 238 113.51 -53.19 14.75
N GLY A 239 112.77 -54.30 14.60
CA GLY A 239 113.37 -55.63 14.53
C GLY A 239 114.26 -55.82 13.31
N MET A 240 113.89 -55.25 12.16
CA MET A 240 114.74 -55.26 10.96
C MET A 240 116.01 -54.42 11.13
N GLU A 241 115.94 -53.30 11.84
CA GLU A 241 117.13 -52.51 12.21
C GLU A 241 118.09 -53.31 13.11
N GLN A 242 117.57 -54.04 14.11
CA GLN A 242 118.37 -54.92 14.96
C GLN A 242 119.03 -56.07 14.18
N ILE A 243 118.30 -56.65 13.21
CA ILE A 243 118.86 -57.67 12.31
C ILE A 243 119.98 -57.06 11.47
N ALA A 244 119.76 -55.88 10.88
CA ALA A 244 120.79 -55.20 10.09
C ALA A 244 122.06 -54.95 10.92
N GLU A 245 121.92 -54.50 12.17
CA GLU A 245 123.05 -54.32 13.09
C GLU A 245 123.77 -55.64 13.40
N THR A 246 123.02 -56.70 13.73
CA THR A 246 123.59 -58.03 14.02
C THR A 246 124.32 -58.61 12.82
N VAL A 247 123.77 -58.42 11.61
CA VAL A 247 124.41 -58.81 10.35
C VAL A 247 125.70 -58.04 10.14
N ASN A 248 125.74 -56.74 10.47
CA ASN A 248 126.94 -55.91 10.36
C ASN A 248 128.04 -56.36 11.34
N VAL A 249 127.70 -56.60 12.61
CA VAL A 249 128.62 -57.18 13.61
C VAL A 249 129.15 -58.55 13.18
N SER A 250 128.26 -59.40 12.63
CA SER A 250 128.66 -60.72 12.12
C SER A 250 129.64 -60.58 10.95
N ALA A 251 129.41 -59.64 10.04
CA ALA A 251 130.32 -59.35 8.94
C ALA A 251 131.69 -58.87 9.44
N GLU A 252 131.73 -58.05 10.49
CA GLU A 252 132.97 -57.61 11.14
C GLU A 252 133.72 -58.77 11.82
N GLN A 253 133.01 -59.65 12.53
CA GLN A 253 133.61 -60.86 13.11
C GLN A 253 134.17 -61.81 12.04
N ILE A 254 133.45 -62.00 10.94
CA ILE A 254 133.92 -62.81 9.80
C ILE A 254 135.19 -62.18 9.19
N LYS A 255 135.24 -60.85 9.09
CA LYS A 255 136.45 -60.13 8.65
C LYS A 255 137.63 -60.37 9.60
N ASN A 256 137.42 -60.21 10.90
CA ASN A 256 138.45 -60.46 11.92
C ASN A 256 138.92 -61.93 11.92
N LEU A 257 138.00 -62.89 11.74
CA LEU A 257 138.32 -64.30 11.53
C LEU A 257 139.15 -64.52 10.26
N GLY A 258 138.85 -63.79 9.19
CA GLY A 258 139.64 -63.78 7.96
C GLY A 258 141.07 -63.29 8.19
N GLU A 259 141.24 -62.18 8.91
CA GLU A 259 142.56 -61.64 9.30
C GLU A 259 143.33 -62.62 10.19
N LEU A 260 142.67 -63.22 11.18
CA LEU A 260 143.26 -64.23 12.07
C LEU A 260 143.65 -65.50 11.30
N SER A 261 142.80 -65.95 10.37
CA SER A 261 143.10 -67.10 9.50
C SER A 261 144.29 -66.81 8.58
N GLN A 262 144.47 -65.56 8.14
CA GLN A 262 145.64 -65.16 7.36
C GLN A 262 146.91 -65.15 8.21
N GLN A 263 146.85 -64.66 9.45
CA GLN A 263 147.95 -64.78 10.41
C GLN A 263 148.30 -66.24 10.73
N ILE A 264 147.30 -67.12 10.89
CA ILE A 264 147.54 -68.57 11.02
C ILE A 264 148.24 -69.08 9.75
N GLY A 265 147.80 -68.64 8.57
CA GLY A 265 148.48 -68.91 7.30
C GLY A 265 149.96 -68.54 7.34
N GLU A 266 150.29 -67.30 7.74
CA GLU A 266 151.67 -66.83 7.90
C GLU A 266 152.47 -67.65 8.92
N ILE A 267 151.88 -68.02 10.06
CA ILE A 267 152.51 -68.88 11.06
C ILE A 267 152.75 -70.29 10.49
N THR A 268 151.80 -70.87 9.77
CA THR A 268 151.99 -72.19 9.13
C THR A 268 153.10 -72.14 8.09
N GLN A 269 153.21 -71.04 7.35
CA GLN A 269 154.27 -70.80 6.37
C GLN A 269 155.64 -70.58 7.03
N LEU A 270 155.68 -69.93 8.19
CA LEU A 270 156.88 -69.81 9.03
C LEU A 270 157.30 -71.16 9.63
N ILE A 271 156.35 -71.98 10.10
CA ILE A 271 156.63 -73.33 10.61
C ILE A 271 157.18 -74.23 9.49
N ASP A 272 156.63 -74.12 8.28
CA ASP A 272 157.14 -74.80 7.09
C ASP A 272 158.58 -74.37 6.79
N GLY A 273 158.88 -73.06 6.87
CA GLY A 273 160.23 -72.52 6.67
C GLY A 273 161.26 -72.77 7.80
N ILE A 274 160.83 -73.20 9.00
CA ILE A 274 161.74 -73.67 10.08
C ILE A 274 161.93 -75.20 10.02
N SER A 275 161.05 -75.90 9.29
CA SER A 275 161.08 -77.36 9.13
C SER A 275 161.98 -77.82 7.97
N GLU A 276 162.69 -76.89 7.33
CA GLU A 276 163.72 -77.11 6.29
C GLU A 276 165.10 -76.66 6.79
#